data_AF-A0A0D2D3C4-F1
#
_entry.id   AF-A0A0D2D3C4-F1
#
_cell.length_a   1.000
_cell.length_b   1.000
_cell.length_c   1.000
_cell.angle_alpha   90.00
_cell.angle_beta   90.00
_cell.angle_gamma   90.00
#
_symmetry.space_group_name_H-M   'P 1'
#
loop_
_entity.id
_entity.type
_entity.pdbx_description
1 polymer ?
#
loop_
_entity_poly.entity_id
_entity_poly.type
_entity_poly.pdbx_seq_one_letter_code
_entity_poly.pdbx_strand_id
1 'polypeptide(L)'
;MTASGDTLQNQNRSWQWHRTQVVEQALQSSRVAHIVAVDLNLKKLERLSKENPQRLFLVLGDVSQSSTSAKAVETATQQAGRVNSLMLNAAIVKRTGPFPTLTVADWRKPST
;
A
#
# COMPACT_ATOMS: atom_id res chain seq x y z
N MET A 1 35.48 -1.57 -7.67
CA MET A 1 34.46 -0.51 -7.87
C MET A 1 33.08 -1.17 -7.99
N THR A 2 32.39 -1.32 -6.87
CA THR A 2 31.05 -1.92 -6.77
C THR A 2 30.15 -1.01 -5.91
N ALA A 3 30.17 0.29 -6.18
CA ALA A 3 29.46 1.27 -5.34
C ALA A 3 28.01 1.52 -5.77
N SER A 4 27.62 1.13 -6.98
CA SER A 4 26.33 1.52 -7.60
C SER A 4 25.19 0.52 -7.36
N GLY A 5 25.49 -0.74 -7.00
CA GLY A 5 24.49 -1.77 -6.74
C GLY A 5 23.85 -1.65 -5.36
N ASP A 6 24.67 -1.36 -4.34
CA ASP A 6 24.24 -1.31 -2.93
C ASP A 6 23.37 -0.08 -2.62
N THR A 7 23.60 1.04 -3.29
CA THR A 7 22.84 2.29 -3.05
C THR A 7 21.40 2.19 -3.54
N LEU A 8 21.16 1.54 -4.68
CA LEU A 8 19.81 1.33 -5.24
C LEU A 8 19.00 0.33 -4.42
N GLN A 9 19.64 -0.74 -3.91
CA GLN A 9 18.99 -1.68 -2.99
C GLN A 9 18.65 -1.02 -1.64
N ASN A 10 19.53 -0.18 -1.10
CA ASN A 10 19.27 0.54 0.16
C ASN A 10 18.13 1.56 0.04
N GLN A 11 18.05 2.29 -1.07
CA GLN A 11 16.92 3.19 -1.33
C GLN A 11 15.60 2.41 -1.48
N ASN A 12 15.60 1.27 -2.18
CA ASN A 12 14.40 0.41 -2.29
C ASN A 12 13.94 -0.12 -0.92
N ARG A 13 14.86 -0.40 0.01
CA ARG A 13 14.50 -0.77 1.38
C ARG A 13 13.90 0.41 2.15
N SER A 14 14.50 1.60 2.07
CA SER A 14 14.02 2.84 2.70
C SER A 14 12.54 3.14 2.39
N TRP A 15 12.14 3.07 1.12
CA TRP A 15 10.76 3.37 0.70
C TRP A 15 9.75 2.27 1.06
N GLN A 16 10.20 1.02 1.21
CA GLN A 16 9.34 -0.07 1.68
C GLN A 16 9.01 -0.02 3.19
N TRP A 17 9.71 0.79 4.00
CA TRP A 17 9.39 0.98 5.42
C TRP A 17 8.20 1.93 5.65
N HIS A 18 7.92 2.84 4.71
CA HIS A 18 6.95 3.93 4.90
C HIS A 18 5.48 3.48 4.79
N ARG A 19 5.18 2.39 4.08
CA ARG A 19 3.78 1.98 3.83
C ARG A 19 3.07 1.50 5.10
N THR A 20 3.81 0.80 5.96
CA THR A 20 3.28 0.31 7.23
C THR A 20 3.09 1.43 8.25
N GLN A 21 3.91 2.49 8.20
CA GLN A 21 3.89 3.60 9.17
C GLN A 21 2.55 4.34 9.19
N VAL A 22 1.90 4.51 8.04
CA VAL A 22 0.58 5.17 7.97
C VAL A 22 -0.46 4.37 8.78
N VAL A 23 -0.44 3.05 8.66
CA VAL A 23 -1.32 2.16 9.43
C VAL A 23 -0.98 2.21 10.92
N GLU A 24 0.31 2.17 11.28
CA GLU A 24 0.78 2.28 12.67
C GLU A 24 0.33 3.59 13.33
N GLN A 25 0.52 4.72 12.67
CA GLN A 25 0.09 6.04 13.17
C GLN A 25 -1.43 6.14 13.29
N ALA A 26 -2.17 5.61 12.32
CA ALA A 26 -3.63 5.58 12.38
C ALA A 26 -4.13 4.73 13.56
N LEU A 27 -3.49 3.60 13.85
CA LEU A 27 -3.84 2.74 15.00
C LEU A 27 -3.58 3.42 16.36
N GLN A 28 -2.60 4.32 16.45
CA GLN A 28 -2.34 5.09 17.67
C GLN A 28 -3.42 6.15 17.96
N SER A 29 -4.20 6.55 16.96
CA SER A 29 -5.26 7.54 17.14
C SER A 29 -6.52 6.92 17.75
N SER A 30 -7.01 7.52 18.84
CA SER A 30 -8.30 7.16 19.44
C SER A 30 -9.50 7.55 18.56
N ARG A 31 -9.29 8.38 17.53
CA ARG A 31 -10.33 8.78 16.57
C ARG A 31 -10.54 7.76 15.45
N VAL A 32 -9.63 6.81 15.29
CA VAL A 32 -9.70 5.77 14.26
C VAL A 32 -10.19 4.48 14.88
N ALA A 33 -11.46 4.15 14.66
CA ALA A 33 -12.04 2.91 15.18
C ALA A 33 -11.52 1.68 14.41
N HIS A 34 -11.59 1.74 13.07
CA HIS A 34 -11.27 0.62 12.18
C HIS A 34 -10.42 1.08 11.00
N ILE A 35 -9.58 0.19 10.51
CA ILE A 35 -8.73 0.35 9.34
C ILE A 35 -8.88 -0.89 8.48
N VAL A 36 -9.14 -0.68 7.19
CA VAL A 36 -8.98 -1.72 6.16
C VAL A 36 -7.75 -1.35 5.35
N ALA A 37 -6.70 -2.16 5.46
CA ALA A 37 -5.45 -1.98 4.72
C ALA A 37 -5.42 -2.89 3.50
N VAL A 38 -5.14 -2.30 2.33
CA VAL A 38 -5.01 -3.01 1.06
C VAL A 38 -3.55 -2.96 0.63
N ASP A 39 -2.95 -4.12 0.36
CA ASP A 39 -1.57 -4.19 -0.16
C ASP A 39 -1.39 -5.43 -1.05
N LEU A 40 -0.41 -5.37 -1.95
CA LEU A 40 0.05 -6.49 -2.76
C LEU A 40 0.80 -7.53 -1.91
N ASN A 41 1.33 -7.14 -0.74
CA ASN A 41 2.06 -8.01 0.17
C ASN A 41 1.75 -7.68 1.63
N LEU A 42 1.05 -8.61 2.30
CA LEU A 42 0.60 -8.42 3.68
C LEU A 42 1.64 -8.74 4.75
N LYS A 43 2.82 -9.30 4.41
CA LYS A 43 3.79 -9.80 5.42
C LYS A 43 4.12 -8.79 6.52
N LYS A 44 4.24 -7.50 6.17
CA LYS A 44 4.55 -6.44 7.14
C LYS A 44 3.36 -6.00 7.99
N LEU A 45 2.13 -6.25 7.51
CA LEU A 45 0.87 -5.89 8.17
C LEU A 45 0.31 -7.04 9.03
N GLU A 46 0.69 -8.28 8.76
CA GLU A 46 0.23 -9.47 9.51
C GLU A 46 0.48 -9.36 11.02
N ARG A 47 1.66 -8.89 11.43
CA ARG A 47 1.97 -8.66 12.84
C ARG A 47 1.00 -7.64 13.46
N LEU A 48 0.83 -6.49 12.81
CA LEU A 48 -0.03 -5.42 13.31
C LEU A 48 -1.50 -5.85 13.38
N SER A 49 -1.95 -6.67 12.43
CA SER A 49 -3.33 -7.21 12.42
C SER A 49 -3.53 -8.18 13.58
N LYS A 50 -2.54 -9.03 13.89
CA LYS A 50 -2.58 -9.91 15.08
C LYS A 50 -2.59 -9.13 16.40
N GLU A 51 -1.87 -8.02 16.47
CA GLU A 51 -1.85 -7.13 17.64
C GLU A 51 -3.14 -6.28 17.77
N ASN A 52 -3.88 -6.08 16.67
CA ASN A 52 -5.06 -5.22 16.61
C ASN A 52 -6.25 -5.92 15.90
N PRO A 53 -6.69 -7.11 16.33
CA PRO A 53 -7.58 -7.98 15.55
C PRO A 53 -8.98 -7.41 15.32
N GLN A 54 -9.42 -6.46 16.16
CA GLN A 54 -10.72 -5.80 16.02
C GLN A 54 -10.62 -4.45 15.31
N ARG A 55 -9.42 -3.95 15.01
CA ARG A 55 -9.21 -2.60 14.46
C ARG A 55 -8.52 -2.61 13.10
N LEU A 56 -7.77 -3.65 12.75
CA LEU A 56 -7.04 -3.74 11.49
C LEU A 56 -7.44 -5.00 10.71
N PHE A 57 -8.11 -4.78 9.58
CA PHE A 57 -8.48 -5.80 8.61
C PHE A 57 -7.63 -5.68 7.36
N LEU A 58 -7.21 -6.81 6.80
CA LEU A 58 -6.29 -6.85 5.66
C LEU A 58 -6.98 -7.37 4.41
N VAL A 59 -6.74 -6.72 3.28
CA VAL A 59 -7.16 -7.16 1.95
C VAL A 59 -5.92 -7.30 1.08
N LEU A 60 -5.60 -8.54 0.71
CA LEU A 60 -4.56 -8.82 -0.28
C LEU A 60 -5.12 -8.57 -1.68
N GLY A 61 -4.48 -7.69 -2.45
CA GLY A 61 -4.82 -7.49 -3.86
C GLY A 61 -4.23 -6.23 -4.48
N ASP A 62 -4.36 -6.14 -5.81
CA ASP A 62 -3.95 -4.99 -6.62
C ASP A 62 -5.12 -4.00 -6.75
N VAL A 63 -4.92 -2.76 -6.30
CA VAL A 63 -5.92 -1.68 -6.38
C VAL A 63 -6.18 -1.18 -7.80
N SER A 64 -5.34 -1.57 -8.77
CA SER A 64 -5.62 -1.36 -10.20
C SER A 64 -6.77 -2.25 -10.69
N GLN A 65 -7.09 -3.32 -9.95
CA GLN A 65 -8.25 -4.17 -10.18
C GLN A 65 -9.44 -3.66 -9.37
N SER A 66 -10.55 -3.37 -10.05
CA SER A 66 -11.77 -2.89 -9.39
C SER A 66 -12.31 -3.85 -8.34
N SER A 67 -12.11 -5.15 -8.52
CA SER A 67 -12.50 -6.20 -7.58
C SER A 67 -11.80 -6.08 -6.22
N THR A 68 -10.52 -5.69 -6.18
CA THR A 68 -9.79 -5.46 -4.93
C THR A 68 -10.39 -4.30 -4.16
N SER A 69 -10.65 -3.19 -4.84
CA SER A 69 -11.25 -1.99 -4.24
C SER A 69 -12.67 -2.27 -3.75
N ALA A 70 -13.47 -3.03 -4.51
CA ALA A 70 -14.80 -3.46 -4.10
C ALA A 70 -14.74 -4.31 -2.82
N LYS A 71 -13.84 -5.29 -2.76
CA LYS A 71 -13.62 -6.13 -1.57
C LYS A 71 -13.20 -5.31 -0.35
N ALA A 72 -12.37 -4.29 -0.52
CA ALA A 72 -11.96 -3.41 0.57
C ALA A 72 -13.14 -2.60 1.14
N VAL A 73 -13.99 -2.05 0.26
CA VAL A 73 -15.21 -1.33 0.67
C VAL A 73 -16.21 -2.27 1.33
N GLU A 74 -16.41 -3.47 0.79
CA GLU A 74 -17.26 -4.49 1.38
C GLU A 74 -16.77 -4.87 2.79
N THR A 75 -15.47 -5.12 2.93
CA THR A 75 -14.85 -5.42 4.24
C THR A 75 -15.08 -4.26 5.22
N ALA A 76 -14.86 -3.01 4.81
CA ALA A 76 -15.09 -1.86 5.67
C ALA A 76 -16.56 -1.73 6.10
N THR A 77 -17.49 -2.00 5.18
CA THR A 77 -18.92 -1.92 5.46
C THR A 77 -19.37 -3.05 6.38
N GLN A 78 -18.87 -4.27 6.20
CA GLN A 78 -19.19 -5.41 7.06
C GLN A 78 -18.61 -5.25 8.47
N GLN A 79 -17.38 -4.74 8.60
CA GLN A 79 -16.69 -4.66 9.89
C GLN A 79 -16.98 -3.37 10.66
N ALA A 80 -17.18 -2.25 9.96
CA ALA A 80 -17.31 -0.92 10.57
C ALA A 80 -18.62 -0.19 10.21
N GLY A 81 -19.46 -0.75 9.34
CA GLY A 81 -20.75 -0.19 8.92
C GLY A 81 -20.67 0.97 7.92
N ARG A 82 -19.50 1.60 7.74
CA ARG A 82 -19.29 2.75 6.83
C ARG A 82 -17.81 3.00 6.54
N VAL A 83 -17.56 3.82 5.53
CA VAL A 83 -16.24 4.40 5.22
C VAL A 83 -16.29 5.90 5.48
N ASN A 84 -15.41 6.39 6.35
CA ASN A 84 -15.33 7.82 6.70
C ASN A 84 -14.23 8.56 5.94
N SER A 85 -13.13 7.87 5.63
CA SER A 85 -11.94 8.44 5.01
C SER A 85 -11.28 7.42 4.10
N LEU A 86 -10.55 7.91 3.09
CA LEU A 86 -9.79 7.09 2.15
C LEU A 86 -8.35 7.61 2.07
N MET A 87 -7.37 6.73 2.22
CA MET A 87 -5.94 7.06 2.12
C MET A 87 -5.36 6.39 0.86
N LEU A 88 -5.06 7.18 -0.16
CA LEU A 88 -4.54 6.70 -1.45
C LEU A 88 -3.01 6.73 -1.46
N ASN A 89 -2.39 5.76 -0.79
CA ASN A 89 -0.93 5.65 -0.66
C ASN A 89 -0.30 4.51 -1.49
N ALA A 90 -1.08 3.87 -2.37
CA ALA A 90 -0.60 2.82 -3.25
C ALA A 90 0.07 3.42 -4.49
N ALA A 91 1.39 3.66 -4.41
CA ALA A 91 2.18 4.17 -5.51
C ALA A 91 3.40 3.29 -5.80
N ILE A 92 3.78 3.23 -7.07
CA ILE A 92 5.04 2.63 -7.52
C ILE A 92 5.88 3.71 -8.19
N VAL A 93 7.13 3.81 -7.76
CA VAL A 93 8.15 4.60 -8.46
C VAL A 93 9.02 3.63 -9.24
N LYS A 94 8.92 3.67 -10.57
CA LYS A 94 9.72 2.85 -11.49
C LYS A 94 10.41 3.76 -12.50
N ARG A 95 11.68 3.48 -12.82
CA ARG A 95 12.35 4.13 -13.96
C ARG A 95 11.71 3.62 -15.25
N THR A 96 11.10 4.53 -16.02
CA THR A 96 10.47 4.23 -17.31
C THR A 96 11.46 4.31 -18.48
N GLY A 97 12.59 5.00 -18.31
CA GLY A 97 13.63 5.17 -19.34
C GLY A 97 14.01 6.64 -19.55
N PRO A 98 14.96 6.95 -20.46
CA PRO A 98 15.27 8.33 -20.86
C PRO A 98 14.07 9.01 -21.51
N PHE A 99 13.78 10.26 -21.12
CA PHE A 99 12.63 11.02 -21.62
C PHE A 99 12.46 11.02 -23.16
N PRO A 100 13.53 11.21 -23.98
CA PRO A 100 13.39 11.25 -25.44
C PRO A 100 12.94 9.93 -26.06
N THR A 101 13.11 8.81 -25.36
CA THR A 101 12.77 7.46 -25.86
C THR A 101 11.44 6.95 -25.32
N LEU A 102 10.74 7.70 -24.48
CA LEU A 102 9.48 7.27 -23.88
C LEU A 102 8.31 7.46 -24.85
N THR A 103 7.50 6.41 -24.98
CA THR A 103 6.20 6.48 -25.66
C THR A 103 5.09 6.75 -24.64
N VAL A 104 3.93 7.24 -25.09
CA VAL A 104 2.73 7.39 -24.23
C VAL A 104 2.34 6.07 -23.56
N ALA A 105 2.57 4.94 -24.22
CA ALA A 105 2.31 3.62 -23.66
C ALA A 105 3.18 3.31 -22.44
N ASP A 106 4.41 3.83 -22.38
CA ASP A 106 5.31 3.63 -21.23
C ASP A 106 4.85 4.35 -19.96
N TRP A 107 4.06 5.42 -20.12
CA TRP A 107 3.42 6.14 -19.01
C TRP A 107 2.14 5.47 -18.53
N ARG A 108 1.46 4.69 -19.38
CA ARG A 108 0.17 4.04 -19.05
C ARG A 108 0.31 2.69 -18.34
N LYS A 109 1.50 2.10 -18.28
CA LYS A 109 1.70 0.77 -17.70
C LYS A 109 1.29 0.78 -16.21
N PRO A 110 0.26 0.01 -15.82
CA PRO A 110 -0.03 -0.21 -14.42
C PRO A 110 1.16 -0.94 -13.79
N SER A 111 1.39 -0.62 -12.53
CA SER A 111 2.32 -1.27 -11.65
C SER A 111 2.04 -2.78 -11.54
N THR A 112 2.69 -3.60 -12.36
CA THR A 112 2.82 -5.06 -12.17
C THR A 112 3.88 -5.37 -11.12
#